data_AF-Q8DL26-F1
#
_entry.id   AF-Q8DL26-F1
#
_cell.length_a   1.000
_cell.length_b   1.000
_cell.length_c   1.000
_cell.angle_alpha   90.00
_cell.angle_beta   90.00
_cell.angle_gamma   90.00
#
_symmetry.space_group_name_H-M   'P 1'
#
loop_
_entity.id
_entity.type
_entity.pdbx_description
1 polymer ?
#
loop_
_entity_poly.entity_id
_entity_poly.type
_entity_poly.pdbx_seq_one_letter_code
_entity_poly.pdbx_strand_id
1 'polypeptide(L)'
;MPLTVLSAAEMPRVARLLAERTHTEAVPRPEVIIELITTIVLYKFTELSREEVLRMLGFTTEELKRTRFYREVYAEAREEGLQEGLEQGLQQGEALVILRLLRRRFGSVPSELEERIQQLSAPQIEALAEALLDFRELEEVAAWLEQTS
;
A
#
# COMPACT_ATOMS: atom_id res chain seq x y z
N MET A 1 -6.02 29.66 22.63
CA MET A 1 -7.30 30.04 21.99
C MET A 1 -7.86 28.79 21.33
N PRO A 2 -9.16 28.48 21.38
CA PRO A 2 -9.70 27.32 20.68
C PRO A 2 -9.55 27.54 19.17
N LEU A 3 -8.87 26.63 18.46
CA LEU A 3 -8.66 26.68 17.00
C LEU A 3 -9.96 26.47 16.19
N THR A 4 -11.10 26.26 16.85
CA THR A 4 -12.43 26.06 16.23
C THR A 4 -13.10 27.35 15.75
N VAL A 5 -12.44 28.51 15.88
CA VAL A 5 -13.04 29.83 15.60
C VAL A 5 -12.32 30.59 14.47
N LEU A 6 -11.28 30.01 13.86
CA LEU A 6 -10.48 30.67 12.82
C LEU A 6 -10.97 30.30 11.41
N SER A 7 -11.00 31.28 10.51
CA SER A 7 -11.40 31.04 9.12
C SER A 7 -10.33 30.27 8.35
N ALA A 8 -10.73 29.51 7.32
CA ALA A 8 -9.81 28.75 6.47
C ALA A 8 -8.68 29.60 5.85
N ALA A 9 -8.95 30.89 5.60
CA ALA A 9 -7.97 31.85 5.07
C ALA A 9 -6.87 32.23 6.08
N GLU A 10 -7.14 32.15 7.38
CA GLU A 10 -6.21 32.57 8.44
C GLU A 10 -5.32 31.41 8.91
N MET A 11 -5.75 30.17 8.69
CA MET A 11 -5.05 28.97 9.14
C MET A 11 -3.62 28.81 8.57
N PRO A 12 -3.32 29.09 7.28
CA PRO A 12 -1.95 29.04 6.75
C PRO A 12 -0.97 29.98 7.45
N ARG A 13 -1.46 31.12 7.96
CA ARG A 13 -0.65 32.07 8.72
C ARG A 13 -0.36 31.53 10.13
N VAL A 14 -1.38 30.94 10.76
CA VAL A 14 -1.27 30.35 12.10
C VAL A 14 -0.35 29.12 12.09
N ALA A 15 -0.47 28.24 11.08
CA ALA A 15 0.40 27.08 10.92
C ALA A 15 1.89 27.48 10.82
N ARG A 16 2.21 28.53 10.04
CA ARG A 16 3.57 29.09 9.93
C ARG A 16 4.09 29.62 11.26
N LEU A 17 3.28 30.40 11.96
CA LEU A 17 3.66 30.97 13.26
C LEU A 17 3.88 29.89 14.33
N LEU A 18 3.12 28.79 14.30
CA LEU A 18 3.34 27.64 15.18
C LEU A 18 4.62 26.88 14.82
N ALA A 19 4.90 26.67 13.52
CA ALA A 19 6.13 26.02 13.05
C ALA A 19 7.39 26.83 13.45
N GLU A 20 7.37 28.14 13.27
CA GLU A 20 8.47 29.03 13.69
C GLU A 20 8.72 28.94 15.20
N ARG A 21 7.66 28.89 16.01
CA ARG A 21 7.79 28.73 17.48
C ARG A 21 8.41 27.39 17.86
N THR A 22 8.08 26.30 17.15
CA THR A 22 8.71 25.00 17.40
C THR A 22 10.20 24.97 17.07
N HIS A 23 10.67 25.83 16.16
CA HIS A 23 12.11 25.96 15.85
C HIS A 23 12.88 26.81 16.87
N THR A 24 12.22 27.76 17.53
CA THR A 24 12.85 28.64 18.52
C THR A 24 12.91 28.03 19.92
N GLU A 25 12.01 27.07 20.23
CA GLU A 25 12.04 26.34 21.49
C GLU A 25 12.96 25.11 21.41
N ALA A 26 13.88 24.93 22.38
CA ALA A 26 14.77 23.76 22.43
C ALA A 26 14.02 22.44 22.65
N VAL A 27 12.87 22.50 23.35
CA VAL A 27 11.87 21.43 23.44
C VAL A 27 10.50 22.07 23.29
N PRO A 28 9.80 21.88 22.16
CA PRO A 28 8.49 22.46 21.95
C PRO A 28 7.45 21.88 22.91
N ARG A 29 6.56 22.74 23.42
CA ARG A 29 5.52 22.33 24.38
C ARG A 29 4.45 21.45 23.72
N PRO A 30 3.88 20.45 24.42
CA PRO A 30 2.82 19.59 23.89
C PRO A 30 1.62 20.34 23.32
N GLU A 31 1.24 21.47 23.90
CA GLU A 31 0.10 22.28 23.44
C GLU A 31 0.38 22.90 22.07
N VAL A 32 1.61 23.35 21.82
CA VAL A 32 2.05 23.92 20.53
C VAL A 32 2.11 22.83 19.47
N ILE A 33 2.58 21.63 19.85
CA ILE A 33 2.63 20.46 18.97
C ILE A 33 1.21 20.02 18.58
N ILE A 34 0.29 19.93 19.55
CA ILE A 34 -1.11 19.55 19.31
C ILE A 34 -1.81 20.60 18.45
N GLU A 35 -1.59 21.90 18.66
CA GLU A 35 -2.16 22.96 17.84
C GLU A 35 -1.63 22.92 16.39
N LEU A 36 -0.34 22.64 16.21
CA LEU A 36 0.29 22.48 14.90
C LEU A 36 -0.26 21.24 14.17
N ILE A 37 -0.28 20.09 14.85
CA ILE A 37 -0.85 18.84 14.30
C ILE A 37 -2.32 19.03 13.96
N THR A 38 -3.12 19.64 14.83
CA THR A 38 -4.55 19.88 14.59
C THR A 38 -4.76 20.79 13.38
N THR A 39 -4.00 21.88 13.28
CA THR A 39 -4.08 22.82 12.13
C THR A 39 -3.67 22.14 10.82
N ILE A 40 -2.63 21.30 10.86
CA ILE A 40 -2.19 20.51 9.72
C ILE A 40 -3.25 19.48 9.33
N VAL A 41 -3.80 18.71 10.29
CA VAL A 41 -4.81 17.67 10.07
C VAL A 41 -6.13 18.25 9.56
N LEU A 42 -6.58 19.41 10.08
CA LEU A 42 -7.82 20.05 9.64
C LEU A 42 -7.78 20.55 8.19
N TYR A 43 -6.57 20.79 7.65
CA TYR A 43 -6.36 21.33 6.28
C TYR A 43 -5.78 20.30 5.29
N LYS A 44 -5.03 19.29 5.76
CA LYS A 44 -4.27 18.36 4.89
C LYS A 44 -5.08 17.24 4.25
N PHE A 45 -6.16 16.78 4.86
CA PHE A 45 -6.61 15.42 4.60
C PHE A 45 -7.58 15.24 3.42
N THR A 46 -7.86 16.29 2.63
CA THR A 46 -8.75 16.14 1.46
C THR A 46 -8.27 16.79 0.16
N GLU A 47 -7.42 17.83 0.17
CA GLU A 47 -7.16 18.60 -1.07
C GLU A 47 -5.70 19.01 -1.35
N LEU A 48 -4.76 18.82 -0.41
CA LEU A 48 -3.37 19.28 -0.58
C LEU A 48 -2.36 18.15 -0.65
N SER A 49 -1.39 18.29 -1.55
CA SER A 49 -0.26 17.37 -1.64
C SER A 49 0.69 17.50 -0.45
N ARG A 50 1.45 16.43 -0.18
CA ARG A 50 2.50 16.40 0.86
C ARG A 50 3.48 17.58 0.72
N GLU A 51 3.89 17.89 -0.51
CA GLU A 51 4.87 18.95 -0.81
C GLU A 51 4.34 20.34 -0.53
N GLU A 52 3.08 20.61 -0.87
CA GLU A 52 2.44 21.91 -0.61
C GLU A 52 2.40 22.22 0.87
N VAL A 53 2.11 21.21 1.69
CA VAL A 53 2.04 21.43 3.13
C VAL A 53 3.42 21.54 3.76
N LEU A 54 4.40 20.77 3.31
CA LEU A 54 5.78 20.95 3.77
C LEU A 54 6.25 22.38 3.46
N ARG A 55 5.97 22.87 2.25
CA ARG A 55 6.25 24.25 1.82
C ARG A 55 5.52 25.28 2.69
N MET A 56 4.23 25.06 2.99
CA MET A 56 3.46 25.94 3.87
C MET A 56 4.04 26.01 5.28
N LEU A 57 4.57 24.90 5.79
CA LEU A 57 5.12 24.80 7.14
C LEU A 57 6.60 25.20 7.22
N GLY A 58 7.24 25.53 6.09
CA GLY A 58 8.65 25.89 6.05
C GLY A 58 9.62 24.72 6.19
N PHE A 59 9.16 23.49 5.96
CA PHE A 59 9.98 22.28 6.00
C PHE A 59 10.26 21.73 4.61
N THR A 60 11.39 21.05 4.46
CA THR A 60 11.73 20.28 3.26
C THR A 60 11.36 18.81 3.42
N THR A 61 11.21 18.11 2.29
CA THR A 61 11.04 16.64 2.29
C THR A 61 12.20 15.92 2.96
N GLU A 62 13.43 16.43 2.81
CA GLU A 62 14.62 15.84 3.42
C GLU A 62 14.63 15.98 4.94
N GLU A 63 14.16 17.11 5.48
CA GLU A 63 13.97 17.28 6.93
C GLU A 63 12.92 16.31 7.47
N LEU A 64 11.80 16.14 6.76
CA LEU A 64 10.78 15.15 7.14
C LEU A 64 11.35 13.73 7.19
N LYS A 65 12.12 13.33 6.15
CA LYS A 65 12.75 11.99 6.07
C LYS A 65 13.73 11.71 7.20
N ARG A 66 14.32 12.75 7.79
CA ARG A 66 15.26 12.63 8.92
C ARG A 66 14.56 12.46 10.26
N THR A 67 13.26 12.73 10.34
CA THR A 67 12.48 12.51 11.56
C THR A 67 12.42 11.02 11.91
N ARG A 68 12.40 10.73 13.21
CA ARG A 68 12.23 9.35 13.70
C ARG A 68 10.90 8.76 13.23
N PHE A 69 9.83 9.55 13.35
CA PHE A 69 8.48 9.17 12.92
C PHE A 69 8.44 8.72 11.45
N TYR A 70 9.01 9.51 10.53
CA TYR A 70 9.02 9.14 9.12
C TYR A 70 9.78 7.83 8.88
N ARG A 71 10.93 7.61 9.54
CA ARG A 71 11.71 6.38 9.37
C ARG A 71 10.98 5.14 9.87
N GLU A 72 10.27 5.24 11.00
CA GLU A 72 9.49 4.13 11.56
C GLU A 72 8.35 3.76 10.60
N VAL A 73 7.52 4.73 10.19
CA VAL A 73 6.41 4.52 9.25
C VAL A 73 6.90 4.00 7.89
N TYR A 74 8.01 4.54 7.38
CA TYR A 74 8.58 4.09 6.10
C TYR A 74 9.14 2.66 6.20
N ALA A 75 9.74 2.29 7.33
CA ALA A 75 10.26 0.94 7.53
C ALA A 75 9.12 -0.08 7.59
N GLU A 76 8.06 0.21 8.35
CA GLU A 76 6.85 -0.63 8.45
C GLU A 76 6.18 -0.79 7.07
N ALA A 77 5.90 0.31 6.38
CA ALA A 77 5.30 0.26 5.03
C ALA A 77 6.19 -0.49 4.02
N ARG A 78 7.51 -0.40 4.15
CA ARG A 78 8.44 -1.16 3.29
C ARG A 78 8.41 -2.65 3.60
N GLU A 79 8.28 -3.02 4.87
CA GLU A 79 8.19 -4.40 5.31
C GLU A 79 6.89 -5.03 4.82
N GLU A 80 5.74 -4.38 5.03
CA GLU A 80 4.44 -4.82 4.52
C GLU A 80 4.46 -4.96 2.99
N GLY A 81 4.93 -3.93 2.27
CA GLY A 81 5.00 -3.99 0.81
C GLY A 81 5.95 -5.07 0.27
N LEU A 82 7.00 -5.42 1.03
CA LEU A 82 7.87 -6.54 0.66
C LEU A 82 7.20 -7.88 0.89
N GLN A 83 6.45 -8.04 2.00
CA GLN A 83 5.70 -9.26 2.28
C GLN A 83 4.60 -9.48 1.23
N GLU A 84 3.77 -8.47 0.97
CA GLU A 84 2.73 -8.55 -0.06
C GLU A 84 3.33 -8.83 -1.45
N GLY A 85 4.43 -8.16 -1.80
CA GLY A 85 5.11 -8.38 -3.07
C GLY A 85 5.70 -9.77 -3.22
N LEU A 86 6.21 -10.36 -2.12
CA LEU A 86 6.73 -11.73 -2.11
C LEU A 86 5.60 -12.75 -2.28
N GLU A 87 4.50 -12.59 -1.56
CA GLU A 87 3.33 -13.47 -1.64
C GLU A 87 2.71 -13.44 -3.04
N GLN A 88 2.49 -12.24 -3.60
CA GLN A 88 1.99 -12.10 -4.98
C GLN A 88 2.97 -12.68 -5.99
N GLY A 89 4.28 -12.46 -5.80
CA GLY A 89 5.31 -12.99 -6.69
C GLY A 89 5.38 -14.52 -6.69
N LEU A 90 5.22 -15.15 -5.52
CA LEU A 90 5.14 -16.61 -5.39
C LEU A 90 3.89 -17.16 -6.09
N GLN A 91 2.72 -16.62 -5.77
CA GLN A 91 1.45 -17.02 -6.39
C GLN A 91 1.49 -16.92 -7.93
N GLN A 92 1.96 -15.79 -8.47
CA GLN A 92 2.12 -15.61 -9.92
C GLN A 92 3.13 -16.60 -10.52
N GLY A 93 4.22 -16.88 -9.80
CA GLY A 93 5.22 -17.84 -10.19
C GLY A 93 4.66 -19.27 -10.30
N GLU A 94 3.90 -19.70 -9.31
CA GLU A 94 3.27 -21.03 -9.27
C GLU A 94 2.22 -21.18 -10.39
N ALA A 95 1.33 -20.20 -10.56
CA ALA A 95 0.35 -20.19 -11.64
C ALA A 95 1.04 -20.31 -13.02
N LEU A 96 2.14 -19.58 -13.22
CA LEU A 96 2.90 -19.63 -14.46
C LEU A 96 3.56 -21.00 -14.71
N VAL A 97 3.99 -21.69 -13.65
CA VAL A 97 4.48 -23.08 -13.76
C VAL A 97 3.34 -24.01 -14.16
N ILE A 98 2.17 -23.92 -13.52
CA ILE A 98 0.99 -24.72 -13.88
C ILE A 98 0.60 -24.52 -15.34
N LEU A 99 0.52 -23.27 -15.80
CA LEU A 99 0.20 -22.96 -17.20
C LEU A 99 1.23 -23.54 -18.17
N ARG A 100 2.53 -23.52 -17.83
CA ARG A 100 3.58 -24.17 -18.64
C ARG A 100 3.40 -25.68 -18.69
N LEU A 101 3.06 -26.32 -17.57
CA LEU A 101 2.84 -27.77 -17.50
C LEU A 101 1.60 -28.18 -18.30
N LEU A 102 0.49 -27.46 -18.14
CA LEU A 102 -0.73 -27.65 -18.94
C LEU A 102 -0.43 -27.52 -20.43
N ARG A 103 0.27 -26.46 -20.84
CA ARG A 103 0.64 -26.26 -22.24
C ARG A 103 1.54 -27.37 -22.78
N ARG A 104 2.42 -27.91 -21.93
CA ARG A 104 3.30 -29.01 -22.30
C ARG A 104 2.56 -30.35 -22.45
N ARG A 105 1.57 -30.61 -21.59
CA ARG A 105 0.81 -31.87 -21.54
C ARG A 105 -0.32 -31.92 -22.54
N PHE A 106 -1.07 -30.83 -22.68
CA PHE A 106 -2.33 -30.76 -23.44
C PHE A 106 -2.27 -29.82 -24.66
N GLY A 107 -1.18 -29.08 -24.85
CA GLY A 107 -1.00 -28.19 -26.01
C GLY A 107 -1.50 -26.76 -25.74
N SER A 108 -2.43 -26.26 -26.55
CA SER A 108 -2.96 -24.91 -26.32
C SER A 108 -3.91 -24.89 -25.13
N VAL A 109 -3.73 -23.95 -24.20
CA VAL A 109 -4.68 -23.70 -23.10
C VAL A 109 -5.57 -22.51 -23.49
N PRO A 110 -6.91 -22.61 -23.40
CA PRO A 110 -7.82 -21.50 -23.67
C PRO A 110 -7.58 -20.33 -22.73
N SER A 111 -7.64 -19.10 -23.25
CA SER A 111 -7.36 -17.88 -22.47
C SER A 111 -8.20 -17.74 -21.20
N GLU A 112 -9.47 -18.15 -21.26
CA GLU A 112 -10.37 -18.15 -20.10
C GLU A 112 -9.84 -19.03 -18.95
N LEU A 113 -9.28 -20.19 -19.29
CA LEU A 113 -8.66 -21.08 -18.30
C LEU A 113 -7.37 -20.46 -17.73
N GLU A 114 -6.60 -19.76 -18.59
CA GLU A 114 -5.39 -19.07 -18.15
C GLU A 114 -5.70 -17.95 -17.14
N GLU A 115 -6.72 -17.15 -17.42
CA GLU A 115 -7.17 -16.08 -16.54
C GLU A 115 -7.67 -16.62 -15.20
N ARG A 116 -8.45 -17.71 -15.21
CA ARG A 116 -8.92 -18.36 -13.98
C ARG A 116 -7.77 -18.89 -13.13
N ILE A 117 -6.78 -19.54 -13.76
CA ILE A 117 -5.60 -20.07 -13.04
C ILE A 117 -4.76 -18.94 -12.42
N GLN A 118 -4.62 -17.80 -13.11
CA GLN A 118 -3.88 -16.64 -12.59
C GLN A 118 -4.58 -15.95 -11.39
N GLN A 119 -5.88 -16.17 -11.22
CA GLN A 119 -6.67 -15.62 -10.11
C GLN A 119 -6.79 -16.56 -8.92
N LEU A 120 -6.32 -17.80 -9.03
CA LEU A 120 -6.33 -18.76 -7.93
C LEU A 120 -5.42 -18.29 -6.79
N SER A 121 -5.89 -18.44 -5.55
CA SER A 121 -5.04 -18.29 -4.36
C SER A 121 -3.94 -19.35 -4.32
N ALA A 122 -2.84 -19.09 -3.60
CA ALA A 122 -1.74 -20.05 -3.49
C ALA A 122 -2.20 -21.47 -3.06
N PRO A 123 -3.08 -21.65 -2.05
CA PRO A 123 -3.57 -22.99 -1.70
C PRO A 123 -4.37 -23.68 -2.82
N GLN A 124 -5.10 -22.91 -3.63
CA GLN A 124 -5.80 -23.46 -4.79
C GLN A 124 -4.82 -23.87 -5.89
N ILE A 125 -3.74 -23.11 -6.09
CA ILE A 125 -2.69 -23.47 -7.06
C ILE A 125 -1.97 -24.74 -6.62
N GLU A 126 -1.63 -24.87 -5.35
CA GLU A 126 -1.04 -26.08 -4.77
C GLU A 126 -1.95 -27.31 -4.96
N ALA A 127 -3.24 -27.18 -4.63
CA ALA A 127 -4.21 -28.25 -4.83
C ALA A 127 -4.37 -28.62 -6.32
N LEU A 128 -4.36 -27.62 -7.21
CA LEU A 128 -4.36 -27.85 -8.65
C LEU A 128 -3.09 -28.57 -9.10
N ALA A 129 -1.92 -28.25 -8.52
CA ALA A 129 -0.65 -28.89 -8.87
C ALA A 129 -0.66 -30.40 -8.58
N GLU A 130 -1.28 -30.81 -7.47
CA GLU A 130 -1.45 -32.22 -7.12
C GLU A 130 -2.45 -32.90 -8.05
N ALA A 131 -3.64 -32.32 -8.22
CA ALA A 131 -4.69 -32.87 -9.08
C ALA A 131 -4.27 -32.95 -10.56
N LEU A 132 -3.41 -32.03 -10.99
CA LEU A 132 -2.85 -31.98 -12.34
C LEU A 132 -2.16 -33.29 -12.73
N LEU A 133 -1.61 -34.03 -11.78
CA LEU A 133 -0.94 -35.30 -12.07
C LEU A 133 -1.92 -36.35 -12.61
N ASP A 134 -3.16 -36.35 -12.13
CA ASP A 134 -4.18 -37.34 -12.45
C ASP A 134 -4.98 -37.05 -13.72
N PHE A 135 -5.06 -35.78 -14.14
CA PHE A 135 -5.87 -35.36 -15.28
C PHE A 135 -5.41 -35.94 -16.62
N ARG A 136 -6.34 -36.41 -17.45
CA ARG A 136 -6.02 -36.99 -18.77
C ARG A 136 -6.31 -36.05 -19.92
N GLU A 137 -7.18 -35.08 -19.71
CA GLU A 137 -7.59 -34.09 -20.69
C GLU A 137 -7.83 -32.72 -20.05
N LEU A 138 -7.95 -31.68 -20.87
CA LEU A 138 -8.03 -30.30 -20.40
C LEU A 138 -9.41 -29.98 -19.79
N GLU A 139 -10.44 -30.71 -20.21
CA GLU A 139 -11.81 -30.63 -19.72
C GLU A 139 -11.89 -30.98 -18.23
N GLU A 140 -11.05 -31.89 -17.73
CA GLU A 140 -10.96 -32.23 -16.31
C GLU A 140 -10.43 -31.04 -15.47
N VAL A 141 -9.49 -30.26 -16.03
CA VAL A 141 -8.97 -29.04 -15.39
C VAL A 141 -10.06 -27.98 -15.30
N ALA A 142 -10.82 -27.79 -16.39
CA ALA A 142 -11.94 -26.85 -16.42
C ALA A 142 -13.03 -27.22 -15.39
N ALA A 143 -13.39 -28.51 -15.33
CA ALA A 143 -14.35 -29.03 -14.35
C ALA A 143 -13.85 -28.85 -12.90
N TRP A 144 -12.57 -29.10 -12.65
CA TRP A 144 -11.97 -28.90 -11.32
C TRP A 144 -12.03 -27.44 -10.88
N LEU A 145 -11.71 -26.51 -11.78
CA LEU A 145 -11.77 -25.08 -11.50
C LEU A 145 -13.20 -24.63 -11.18
N GLU A 146 -14.22 -25.18 -11.85
CA GLU A 146 -15.64 -24.89 -11.56
C GLU A 146 -16.10 -25.37 -10.19
N GLN A 147 -15.55 -26.49 -9.70
CA GLN A 147 -15.89 -27.06 -8.40
C GLN A 147 -15.15 -26.38 -7.24
N THR A 148 -14.03 -25.72 -7.52
CA THR A 148 -13.13 -25.11 -6.54
C THR A 148 -13.23 -23.57 -6.54
N SER A 149 -14.19 -23.01 -7.28
CA SER A 149 -14.51 -21.56 -7.29
C SER A 149 -15.36 -21.14 -6.10
#